data_AF-A0A357B382-F1
#
_entry.id   AF-A0A357B382-F1
#
_cell.length_a   1.000
_cell.length_b   1.000
_cell.length_c   1.000
_cell.angle_alpha   90.00
_cell.angle_beta   90.00
_cell.angle_gamma   90.00
#
_symmetry.space_group_name_H-M   'P 1'
#
loop_
_entity.id
_entity.type
_entity.pdbx_description
1 polymer ?
#
loop_
_entity_poly.entity_id
_entity_poly.type
_entity_poly.pdbx_seq_one_letter_code
_entity_poly.pdbx_strand_id
1 'polypeptide(L)'
;AKGLIITRPRGSVRISAGGTPAPGDFTLTALIRQLGLTVLAGEPFTGEPVGPVVLGDGDVDQLRRSIKGAGKKPLCIVGGRPEIIQAAVSLGANVIVTGGAAVDNFQLTMAAGRQSCILSSAQDSYTLLNRLSVGRPPGGREGVCDTAGNWMRTPMYLYYNDIAADLHNLYRPVLSQFSK
;
A
#
# COMPACT_ATOMS: atom_id res chain seq x y z
N ALA A 1 -39.84 -17.21 1.72
CA ALA A 1 -38.40 -17.39 1.43
C ALA A 1 -37.63 -16.32 2.19
N LYS A 2 -36.93 -16.69 3.28
CA LYS A 2 -36.17 -15.75 4.11
C LYS A 2 -34.77 -15.59 3.50
N GLY A 3 -34.47 -14.39 3.03
CA GLY A 3 -33.17 -14.03 2.44
C GLY A 3 -32.07 -14.11 3.50
N LEU A 4 -31.07 -14.96 3.24
CA LEU A 4 -29.87 -15.07 4.06
C LEU A 4 -28.95 -13.90 3.71
N ILE A 5 -29.12 -12.78 4.40
CA ILE A 5 -28.19 -11.65 4.30
C ILE A 5 -26.96 -12.00 5.14
N ILE A 6 -25.91 -12.47 4.47
CA ILE A 6 -24.58 -12.62 5.08
C ILE A 6 -23.90 -11.25 5.00
N THR A 7 -23.98 -10.48 6.07
CA THR A 7 -23.17 -9.28 6.25
C THR A 7 -21.73 -9.70 6.54
N ARG A 8 -20.86 -9.66 5.53
CA ARG A 8 -19.42 -9.77 5.77
C ARG A 8 -18.95 -8.53 6.54
N PRO A 9 -18.15 -8.66 7.61
CA PRO A 9 -17.52 -7.51 8.23
C PRO A 9 -16.61 -6.85 7.19
N ARG A 10 -16.74 -5.54 7.01
CA ARG A 10 -15.78 -4.73 6.24
C ARG A 10 -14.46 -4.67 7.03
N GLY A 11 -13.66 -5.71 6.91
CA GLY A 11 -12.25 -5.73 7.30
C GLY A 11 -11.36 -5.58 6.06
N SER A 12 -10.17 -5.01 6.23
CA SER A 12 -9.13 -4.98 5.20
C SER A 12 -8.78 -6.41 4.80
N VAL A 13 -9.08 -6.79 3.56
CA VAL A 13 -8.67 -8.09 3.00
C VAL A 13 -7.17 -8.02 2.73
N ARG A 14 -6.38 -8.81 3.48
CA ARG A 14 -4.92 -8.82 3.42
C ARG A 14 -4.44 -9.89 2.44
N ILE A 15 -3.66 -9.49 1.44
CA ILE A 15 -3.04 -10.40 0.46
C ILE A 15 -1.55 -10.12 0.49
N SER A 16 -0.71 -11.11 0.83
CA SER A 16 0.75 -10.96 0.89
C SER A 16 1.53 -11.92 -0.02
N ALA A 17 2.68 -11.41 -0.45
CA ALA A 17 3.65 -12.01 -1.34
C ALA A 17 4.42 -13.15 -0.68
N GLY A 18 4.41 -14.33 -1.29
CA GLY A 18 5.06 -15.52 -0.75
C GLY A 18 4.90 -16.76 -1.61
N GLY A 19 4.79 -16.58 -2.93
CA GLY A 19 5.44 -17.50 -3.85
C GLY A 19 6.47 -16.62 -4.50
N THR A 20 7.76 -16.91 -4.36
CA THR A 20 8.76 -16.29 -5.21
C THR A 20 8.27 -16.56 -6.64
N PRO A 21 7.81 -15.56 -7.42
CA PRO A 21 7.75 -15.81 -8.85
C PRO A 21 9.17 -16.19 -9.26
N ALA A 22 9.30 -17.06 -10.26
CA ALA A 22 10.58 -17.21 -10.91
C ALA A 22 11.19 -15.82 -11.14
N PRO A 23 12.47 -15.60 -10.83
CA PRO A 23 13.10 -14.31 -11.05
C PRO A 23 13.08 -13.98 -12.55
N GLY A 24 12.17 -13.09 -12.95
CA GLY A 24 11.80 -12.77 -14.35
C GLY A 24 10.30 -13.07 -14.53
N ASP A 25 9.40 -12.16 -14.93
CA ASP A 25 9.40 -11.47 -16.22
C ASP A 25 8.38 -10.30 -16.24
N PHE A 26 8.26 -9.53 -15.16
CA PHE A 26 7.47 -8.30 -15.18
C PHE A 26 8.38 -7.08 -15.14
N THR A 27 8.52 -6.43 -16.29
CA THR A 27 9.09 -5.09 -16.37
C THR A 27 8.08 -4.08 -15.87
N LEU A 28 8.57 -2.98 -15.31
CA LEU A 28 7.73 -1.84 -14.93
C LEU A 28 6.86 -1.37 -16.11
N THR A 29 7.39 -1.39 -17.34
CA THR A 29 6.65 -1.07 -18.57
C THR A 29 5.45 -1.99 -18.79
N ALA A 30 5.57 -3.30 -18.55
CA ALA A 30 4.45 -4.24 -18.69
C ALA A 30 3.34 -3.93 -17.68
N LEU A 31 3.72 -3.63 -16.43
CA LEU A 31 2.77 -3.25 -15.37
C LEU A 31 2.07 -1.93 -15.67
N ILE A 32 2.80 -0.94 -16.19
CA ILE A 32 2.24 0.36 -16.60
C ILE A 32 1.13 0.15 -17.64
N ARG A 33 1.40 -0.66 -18.67
CA ARG A 33 0.42 -0.96 -19.73
C ARG A 33 -0.76 -1.77 -19.23
N GLN A 34 -0.52 -2.79 -18.40
CA GLN A 34 -1.56 -3.68 -17.90
C GLN A 34 -2.51 -2.98 -16.92
N LEU A 35 -1.98 -2.12 -16.05
CA LEU A 35 -2.73 -1.46 -14.99
C LEU A 35 -3.20 -0.06 -15.37
N GLY A 36 -2.71 0.51 -16.48
CA GLY A 36 -3.02 1.86 -16.93
C GLY A 36 -2.42 2.93 -16.02
N LEU A 37 -1.16 2.74 -15.62
CA LEU A 37 -0.46 3.64 -14.69
C LEU A 37 0.10 4.86 -15.43
N THR A 38 0.17 5.99 -14.76
CA THR A 38 0.87 7.18 -15.25
C THR A 38 2.24 7.29 -14.59
N VAL A 39 3.29 7.54 -15.36
CA VAL A 39 4.64 7.74 -14.82
C VAL A 39 4.78 9.19 -14.39
N LEU A 40 5.06 9.42 -13.10
CA LEU A 40 5.28 10.77 -12.57
C LEU A 40 6.78 11.10 -12.49
N ALA A 41 7.61 10.12 -12.16
CA ALA A 41 9.06 10.26 -12.11
C ALA A 41 9.76 8.93 -12.44
N GLY A 42 11.00 9.02 -12.93
CA GLY A 42 11.84 7.85 -13.16
C GLY A 42 11.55 7.10 -14.47
N GLU A 43 10.97 7.76 -15.47
CA GLU A 43 10.75 7.19 -16.82
C GLU A 43 11.94 6.37 -17.38
N PRO A 44 13.21 6.81 -17.29
CA PRO A 44 14.34 6.02 -17.80
C PRO A 44 14.54 4.66 -17.09
N PHE A 45 13.99 4.48 -15.88
CA PHE A 45 14.14 3.25 -15.09
C PHE A 45 12.95 2.30 -15.23
N THR A 46 11.98 2.60 -16.11
CA THR A 46 10.78 1.78 -16.31
C THR A 46 11.05 0.44 -17.02
N GLY A 47 12.22 0.28 -17.65
CA GLY A 47 12.63 -0.98 -18.27
C GLY A 47 13.17 -2.03 -17.29
N GLU A 48 13.42 -1.66 -16.03
CA GLU A 48 14.03 -2.57 -15.06
C GLU A 48 13.06 -3.67 -14.58
N PRO A 49 13.59 -4.87 -14.27
CA PRO A 49 12.79 -5.94 -13.70
C PRO A 49 12.34 -5.59 -12.28
N VAL A 50 11.09 -5.90 -11.98
CA VAL A 50 10.49 -5.55 -10.69
C VAL A 50 10.74 -6.65 -9.66
N GLY A 51 11.16 -6.25 -8.46
CA GLY A 51 11.30 -7.13 -7.31
C GLY A 51 9.97 -7.46 -6.64
N PRO A 52 9.99 -7.93 -5.38
CA PRO A 52 8.76 -8.30 -4.67
C PRO A 52 7.84 -7.09 -4.47
N VAL A 53 6.53 -7.35 -4.50
CA VAL A 53 5.49 -6.34 -4.22
C VAL A 53 5.32 -6.20 -2.71
N VAL A 54 5.39 -4.98 -2.21
CA VAL A 54 5.21 -4.62 -0.80
C VAL A 54 4.02 -3.67 -0.68
N LEU A 55 3.14 -3.92 0.28
CA LEU A 55 2.01 -3.04 0.57
C LEU A 55 2.40 -2.04 1.67
N GLY A 56 2.23 -0.75 1.39
CA GLY A 56 2.40 0.34 2.35
C GLY A 56 1.13 0.64 3.15
N ASP A 57 0.46 -0.39 3.65
CA ASP A 57 -0.79 -0.29 4.44
C ASP A 57 -0.53 -0.44 5.95
N GLY A 58 0.57 0.14 6.43
CA GLY A 58 1.00 -0.07 7.81
C GLY A 58 1.87 1.06 8.33
N ASP A 59 2.64 0.73 9.36
CA ASP A 59 3.62 1.65 9.95
C ASP A 59 4.85 1.84 9.04
N VAL A 60 5.48 3.02 9.14
CA VAL A 60 6.65 3.39 8.35
C VAL A 60 7.84 2.48 8.67
N ASP A 61 8.06 2.11 9.92
CA ASP A 61 9.18 1.25 10.32
C ASP A 61 8.96 -0.20 9.92
N GLN A 62 7.70 -0.65 9.84
CA GLN A 62 7.37 -1.94 9.24
C GLN A 62 7.69 -1.95 7.74
N LEU A 63 7.28 -0.91 7.00
CA LEU A 63 7.60 -0.78 5.58
C LEU A 63 9.12 -0.81 5.35
N ARG A 64 9.88 -0.07 6.17
CA ARG A 64 11.35 -0.04 6.09
C ARG A 64 11.97 -1.42 6.26
N ARG A 65 11.47 -2.21 7.21
CA ARG A 65 11.93 -3.60 7.42
C ARG A 65 11.61 -4.48 6.21
N SER A 66 10.39 -4.40 5.67
CA SER A 66 9.97 -5.16 4.48
C SER A 66 10.80 -4.84 3.24
N ILE A 67 11.09 -3.57 2.99
CA ILE A 67 11.91 -3.15 1.85
C ILE A 67 13.36 -3.60 2.01
N LYS A 68 13.94 -3.45 3.22
CA LYS A 68 15.32 -3.90 3.48
C LYS A 68 15.47 -5.43 3.36
N GLY A 69 14.43 -6.19 3.73
CA GLY A 69 14.43 -7.65 3.62
C GLY A 69 14.19 -8.21 2.21
N ALA A 70 13.78 -7.38 1.24
CA ALA A 70 13.39 -7.83 -0.09
C ALA A 70 14.55 -8.24 -1.02
N GLY A 71 15.79 -7.80 -0.75
CA GLY A 71 17.01 -8.17 -1.50
C GLY A 71 17.11 -7.65 -2.95
N LYS A 72 15.97 -7.42 -3.61
CA LYS A 72 15.82 -6.77 -4.92
C LYS A 72 14.99 -5.50 -4.77
N LYS A 73 15.05 -4.61 -5.76
CA LYS A 73 14.30 -3.36 -5.82
C LYS A 73 12.78 -3.62 -5.80
N PRO A 74 12.08 -3.40 -4.67
CA PRO A 74 10.68 -3.80 -4.53
C PRO A 74 9.74 -2.80 -5.19
N LEU A 75 8.51 -3.25 -5.45
CA LEU A 75 7.40 -2.41 -5.88
C LEU A 75 6.46 -2.16 -4.70
N CYS A 76 6.41 -0.92 -4.22
CA CYS A 76 5.56 -0.51 -3.11
C CYS A 76 4.24 0.05 -3.63
N ILE A 77 3.11 -0.49 -3.16
CA ILE A 77 1.78 0.09 -3.40
C ILE A 77 1.41 0.90 -2.17
N VAL A 78 1.20 2.20 -2.34
CA VAL A 78 0.99 3.15 -1.25
C VAL A 78 -0.21 4.04 -1.55
N GLY A 79 -1.01 4.30 -0.52
CA GLY A 79 -2.09 5.29 -0.58
C GLY A 79 -1.59 6.72 -0.54
N GLY A 80 -2.49 7.67 -0.30
CA GLY A 80 -2.16 9.10 -0.19
C GLY A 80 -1.42 9.53 1.08
N ARG A 81 -0.56 8.68 1.64
CA ARG A 81 0.23 8.95 2.84
C ARG A 81 1.65 9.39 2.45
N PRO A 82 1.98 10.70 2.46
CA PRO A 82 3.25 11.20 1.96
C PRO A 82 4.45 10.67 2.74
N GLU A 83 4.31 10.41 4.05
CA GLU A 83 5.37 9.86 4.89
C GLU A 83 5.79 8.44 4.45
N ILE A 84 4.83 7.64 3.98
CA ILE A 84 5.10 6.27 3.49
C ILE A 84 5.72 6.33 2.10
N ILE A 85 5.22 7.21 1.23
CA ILE A 85 5.78 7.43 -0.12
C ILE A 85 7.25 7.85 0.01
N GLN A 86 7.54 8.85 0.85
CA GLN A 86 8.90 9.32 1.08
C GLN A 86 9.82 8.23 1.64
N ALA A 87 9.33 7.43 2.60
CA ALA A 87 10.11 6.33 3.15
C ALA A 87 10.44 5.27 2.08
N ALA A 88 9.48 4.89 1.25
CA ALA A 88 9.68 3.93 0.17
C ALA A 88 10.72 4.42 -0.87
N VAL A 89 10.56 5.68 -1.33
CA VAL A 89 11.47 6.29 -2.31
C VAL A 89 12.88 6.46 -1.73
N SER A 90 13.00 6.84 -0.45
CA SER A 90 14.30 7.00 0.21
C SER A 90 15.13 5.71 0.26
N LEU A 91 14.46 4.56 0.26
CA LEU A 91 15.05 3.23 0.24
C LEU A 91 15.28 2.69 -1.18
N GLY A 92 14.97 3.47 -2.23
CA GLY A 92 15.17 3.10 -3.62
C GLY A 92 14.06 2.22 -4.21
N ALA A 93 12.94 2.04 -3.52
CA ALA A 93 11.82 1.25 -4.02
C ALA A 93 11.05 1.97 -5.14
N ASN A 94 10.49 1.20 -6.07
CA ASN A 94 9.53 1.73 -7.04
C ASN A 94 8.17 1.89 -6.35
N VAL A 95 7.46 2.99 -6.57
CA VAL A 95 6.23 3.31 -5.83
C VAL A 95 5.07 3.48 -6.79
N ILE A 96 3.94 2.83 -6.49
CA ILE A 96 2.63 3.09 -7.10
C ILE A 96 1.79 3.82 -6.05
N VAL A 97 1.39 5.05 -6.39
CA VAL A 97 0.50 5.88 -5.59
C VAL A 97 -0.92 5.66 -6.08
N THR A 98 -1.80 5.24 -5.17
CA THR A 98 -3.17 4.82 -5.49
C THR A 98 -4.19 5.91 -5.23
N GLY A 99 -5.35 5.82 -5.88
CA GLY A 99 -6.49 6.74 -5.68
C GLY A 99 -6.22 8.17 -6.14
N GLY A 100 -5.27 8.37 -7.07
CA GLY A 100 -4.92 9.69 -7.59
C GLY A 100 -4.33 10.64 -6.55
N ALA A 101 -3.74 10.11 -5.47
CA ALA A 101 -3.16 10.95 -4.44
C ALA A 101 -2.00 11.81 -4.97
N ALA A 102 -1.90 13.04 -4.46
CA ALA A 102 -0.86 13.98 -4.85
C ALA A 102 0.51 13.52 -4.35
N VAL A 103 1.51 13.65 -5.22
CA VAL A 103 2.92 13.39 -4.93
C VAL A 103 3.63 14.73 -4.92
N ASP A 104 4.44 14.98 -3.89
CA ASP A 104 5.17 16.23 -3.75
C ASP A 104 6.40 16.27 -4.68
N ASN A 105 6.80 17.46 -5.13
CA ASN A 105 7.97 17.66 -5.99
C ASN A 105 9.24 17.13 -5.34
N PHE A 106 9.36 17.26 -4.02
CA PHE A 106 10.48 16.69 -3.27
C PHE A 106 10.60 15.16 -3.43
N GLN A 107 9.46 14.46 -3.45
CA GLN A 107 9.44 13.00 -3.65
C GLN A 107 9.84 12.63 -5.08
N LEU A 108 9.42 13.42 -6.08
CA LEU A 108 9.80 13.22 -7.48
C LEU A 108 11.31 13.40 -7.70
N THR A 109 11.90 14.47 -7.14
CA THR A 109 13.35 14.71 -7.22
C THR A 109 14.14 13.62 -6.47
N MET A 110 13.64 13.18 -5.31
CA MET A 110 14.25 12.09 -4.55
C MET A 110 14.24 10.78 -5.33
N ALA A 111 13.14 10.47 -6.03
CA ALA A 111 13.03 9.28 -6.86
C ALA A 111 14.04 9.31 -8.01
N ALA A 112 14.21 10.45 -8.68
CA ALA A 112 15.23 10.61 -9.72
C ALA A 112 16.64 10.36 -9.18
N GLY A 113 16.98 10.91 -8.00
CA GLY A 113 18.28 10.70 -7.35
C GLY A 113 18.53 9.27 -6.87
N ARG A 114 17.47 8.49 -6.61
CA ARG A 114 17.54 7.07 -6.18
C ARG A 114 17.33 6.07 -7.31
N GLN A 115 17.23 6.56 -8.55
CA GLN A 115 16.91 5.77 -9.73
C GLN A 115 15.56 5.02 -9.61
N SER A 116 14.62 5.51 -8.81
CA SER A 116 13.33 4.87 -8.55
C SER A 116 12.23 5.47 -9.41
N CYS A 117 11.19 4.68 -9.70
CA CYS A 117 10.01 5.15 -10.39
C CYS A 117 8.90 5.50 -9.41
N ILE A 118 8.23 6.63 -9.64
CA ILE A 118 6.95 6.94 -9.02
C ILE A 118 5.88 6.88 -10.11
N LEU A 119 4.90 6.02 -9.89
CA LEU A 119 3.76 5.81 -10.74
C LEU A 119 2.49 6.25 -10.01
N SER A 120 1.54 6.82 -10.73
CA SER A 120 0.22 7.13 -10.20
C SER A 120 -0.84 6.23 -10.84
N SER A 121 -1.80 5.84 -10.02
CA SER A 121 -2.96 5.08 -10.41
C SER A 121 -4.23 5.75 -9.91
N ALA A 122 -5.24 5.80 -10.77
CA ALA A 122 -6.59 6.20 -10.37
C ALA A 122 -7.30 5.12 -9.53
N GLN A 123 -6.82 3.88 -9.57
CA GLN A 123 -7.43 2.76 -8.86
C GLN A 123 -6.97 2.71 -7.39
N ASP A 124 -7.82 2.14 -6.54
CA ASP A 124 -7.47 1.87 -5.15
C ASP A 124 -6.46 0.70 -5.02
N SER A 125 -5.78 0.65 -3.87
CA SER A 125 -4.78 -0.39 -3.57
C SER A 125 -5.34 -1.80 -3.67
N TYR A 126 -6.61 -2.01 -3.30
CA TYR A 126 -7.24 -3.33 -3.31
C TYR A 126 -7.49 -3.83 -4.74
N THR A 127 -7.99 -2.97 -5.60
CA THR A 127 -8.27 -3.26 -7.02
C THR A 127 -6.97 -3.51 -7.77
N LEU A 128 -5.93 -2.71 -7.52
CA LEU A 128 -4.60 -2.93 -8.09
C LEU A 128 -4.01 -4.27 -7.63
N LEU A 129 -4.08 -4.55 -6.33
CA LEU A 129 -3.57 -5.80 -5.77
C LEU A 129 -4.34 -7.01 -6.32
N ASN A 130 -5.66 -6.90 -6.47
CA ASN A 130 -6.49 -7.95 -7.06
C ASN A 130 -6.07 -8.20 -8.51
N ARG A 131 -5.88 -7.15 -9.32
CA ARG A 131 -5.39 -7.27 -10.71
C ARG A 131 -3.98 -7.86 -10.80
N LEU A 132 -3.10 -7.53 -9.86
CA LEU A 132 -1.77 -8.14 -9.74
C LEU A 132 -1.86 -9.61 -9.30
N SER A 133 -2.86 -9.97 -8.50
CA SER A 133 -3.03 -11.33 -7.97
C SER A 133 -3.70 -12.30 -8.95
N VAL A 134 -4.52 -11.81 -9.90
CA VAL A 134 -5.18 -12.64 -10.93
C VAL A 134 -4.16 -13.31 -11.86
N GLY A 135 -2.94 -12.79 -11.97
CA GLY A 135 -1.84 -13.43 -12.71
C GLY A 135 -0.92 -14.32 -11.87
N ARG A 136 -1.24 -14.57 -10.59
CA ARG A 136 -0.33 -15.20 -9.62
C ARG A 136 -0.81 -16.59 -9.18
N PRO A 137 0.05 -17.62 -9.15
CA PRO A 137 -0.32 -18.92 -8.60
C PRO A 137 -0.59 -18.84 -7.08
N PRO A 138 -1.55 -19.63 -6.56
CA PRO A 138 -1.90 -19.63 -5.14
C PRO A 138 -0.76 -20.23 -4.31
N GLY A 139 -0.35 -19.54 -3.23
CA GLY A 139 0.72 -20.04 -2.34
C GLY A 139 1.36 -19.01 -1.40
N GLY A 140 0.93 -17.74 -1.42
CA GLY A 140 1.52 -16.70 -0.57
C GLY A 140 1.24 -16.86 0.92
N ARG A 141 2.26 -17.13 1.73
CA ARG A 141 2.19 -16.94 3.19
C ARG A 141 2.30 -15.45 3.56
N GLU A 142 1.57 -15.08 4.59
CA GLU A 142 1.36 -13.71 5.06
C GLU A 142 2.40 -13.30 6.12
N GLY A 143 2.97 -12.10 5.97
CA GLY A 143 3.84 -11.50 6.98
C GLY A 143 3.02 -10.85 8.09
N VAL A 144 3.46 -10.99 9.34
CA VAL A 144 2.82 -10.36 10.51
C VAL A 144 2.81 -8.84 10.31
N CYS A 145 1.61 -8.26 10.18
CA CYS A 145 1.41 -6.83 10.07
C CYS A 145 0.74 -6.27 11.33
N ASP A 146 1.20 -5.08 11.75
CA ASP A 146 0.71 -4.43 12.96
C ASP A 146 -0.79 -4.15 12.86
N THR A 147 -1.47 -4.25 14.00
CA THR A 147 -2.91 -3.99 14.08
C THR A 147 -3.19 -2.55 13.66
N ALA A 148 -4.29 -2.31 12.95
CA ALA A 148 -4.67 -0.97 12.47
C ALA A 148 -4.63 0.09 13.59
N GLY A 149 -4.96 -0.29 14.83
CA GLY A 149 -4.87 0.61 15.99
C GLY A 149 -3.49 1.21 16.28
N ASN A 150 -2.40 0.59 15.81
CA ASN A 150 -1.03 1.08 16.06
C ASN A 150 -0.63 2.21 15.11
N TRP A 151 -1.22 2.30 13.91
CA TRP A 151 -0.81 3.24 12.88
C TRP A 151 -1.96 4.08 12.30
N MET A 152 -3.20 3.66 12.48
CA MET A 152 -4.37 4.38 12.00
C MET A 152 -4.58 5.62 12.86
N ARG A 153 -4.41 6.78 12.23
CA ARG A 153 -4.58 8.07 12.90
C ARG A 153 -6.06 8.25 13.27
N THR A 154 -6.31 8.78 14.45
CA THR A 154 -7.66 9.18 14.88
C THR A 154 -8.22 10.21 13.90
N PRO A 155 -9.49 10.08 13.48
CA PRO A 155 -10.07 10.96 12.48
C PRO A 155 -10.13 12.41 12.98
N MET A 156 -9.84 13.35 12.08
CA MET A 156 -9.60 14.75 12.45
C MET A 156 -10.79 15.45 13.11
N TYR A 157 -12.03 15.00 12.84
CA TYR A 157 -13.23 15.56 13.46
C TYR A 157 -13.26 15.39 14.98
N LEU A 158 -12.50 14.44 15.53
CA LEU A 158 -12.37 14.25 16.97
C LEU A 158 -11.65 15.41 17.66
N TYR A 159 -10.85 16.19 16.93
CA TYR A 159 -10.16 17.37 17.45
C TYR A 159 -10.95 18.66 17.25
N TYR A 160 -12.13 18.60 16.63
CA TYR A 160 -12.93 19.79 16.34
C TYR A 160 -13.69 20.31 17.57
N ASN A 161 -14.18 19.40 18.41
CA ASN A 161 -14.93 19.74 19.63
C ASN A 161 -14.77 18.63 20.67
N ASP A 162 -14.64 19.03 21.93
CA ASP A 162 -14.55 18.16 23.11
C ASP A 162 -15.72 17.17 23.20
N ILE A 163 -16.93 17.55 22.75
CA ILE A 163 -18.10 16.64 22.72
C ILE A 163 -17.82 15.43 21.82
N ALA A 164 -17.22 15.63 20.65
CA ALA A 164 -16.91 14.54 19.72
C ALA A 164 -15.80 13.64 20.27
N ALA A 165 -14.81 14.23 20.96
CA ALA A 165 -13.77 13.50 21.66
C ALA A 165 -14.34 12.65 22.81
N ASP A 166 -15.21 13.24 23.64
CA ASP A 166 -15.85 12.57 24.77
C ASP A 166 -16.76 11.42 24.32
N LEU A 167 -17.57 11.64 23.28
CA LEU A 167 -18.42 10.60 22.71
C LEU A 167 -17.56 9.43 22.17
N HIS A 168 -16.48 9.73 21.45
CA HIS A 168 -15.56 8.71 20.96
C HIS A 168 -14.88 7.95 22.10
N ASN A 169 -14.46 8.65 23.16
CA ASN A 169 -13.84 8.02 24.33
C ASN A 169 -14.82 7.14 25.09
N LEU A 170 -16.09 7.55 25.21
CA LEU A 170 -17.16 6.78 25.84
C LEU A 170 -17.43 5.45 25.10
N TYR A 171 -17.46 5.48 23.76
CA TYR A 171 -17.72 4.30 22.94
C TYR A 171 -16.47 3.49 22.59
N ARG A 172 -15.26 4.01 22.83
CA ARG A 172 -13.98 3.32 22.53
C ARG A 172 -13.91 1.89 23.08
N PRO A 173 -14.31 1.59 24.33
CA PRO A 173 -14.28 0.23 24.86
C PRO A 173 -15.23 -0.70 24.10
N VAL A 174 -16.42 -0.21 23.74
CA VAL A 174 -17.43 -0.96 22.98
C VAL A 174 -16.94 -1.24 21.57
N LEU A 175 -16.38 -0.25 20.88
CA LEU A 175 -15.82 -0.40 19.53
C LEU A 175 -14.63 -1.37 19.50
N SER A 176 -13.81 -1.39 20.56
CA SER A 176 -12.68 -2.32 20.66
C SER A 176 -13.08 -3.78 20.84
N GLN A 177 -14.28 -4.06 21.38
CA GLN A 177 -14.80 -5.42 21.53
C GLN A 177 -15.20 -6.06 20.19
N PHE A 178 -15.54 -5.25 19.18
CA PHE A 178 -15.89 -5.71 17.83
C PHE A 178 -14.68 -5.89 16.91
N SER A 179 -13.46 -5.64 17.40
CA SER A 179 -12.21 -5.75 16.63
C SER A 179 -11.47 -7.08 16.88
N LYS A 180 -12.09 -8.06 17.52
CA LYS A 180 -11.53 -9.41 17.75
C LYS A 180 -11.94 -10.38 16.65
#